data_AF-A0A1Q7GR02-F1
#
_entry.id   AF-A0A1Q7GR02-F1
#
_cell.length_a   1.000
_cell.length_b   1.000
_cell.length_c   1.000
_cell.angle_alpha   90.00
_cell.angle_beta   90.00
_cell.angle_gamma   90.00
#
_symmetry.space_group_name_H-M   'P 1'
#
loop_
_entity.id
_entity.type
_entity.pdbx_description
1 polymer ?
#
loop_
_entity_poly.entity_id
_entity_poly.type
_entity_poly.pdbx_seq_one_letter_code
_entity_poly.pdbx_strand_id
1 'polypeptide(L)'
;MARRKRQHGSGSLFKEGRGWAIRWRELEIAPDGTIKKRLCYEALGNISRAEAGEILRRKVADAGSGGGPTRSHVTFRTLAHQWEVDVLPTKYKHSTQKTHQHIMESI
;
A
#
# COMPACT_ATOMS: atom_id res chain seq x y z
N MET A 1 15.73 -6.48 36.11
CA MET A 1 15.38 -7.20 34.86
C MET A 1 14.84 -6.19 33.84
N ALA A 2 15.68 -5.75 32.90
CA ALA A 2 15.24 -4.81 31.86
C ALA A 2 14.10 -5.45 31.05
N ARG A 3 12.90 -4.86 31.14
CA ARG A 3 11.70 -5.29 30.39
C ARG A 3 12.02 -5.21 28.91
N ARG A 4 12.31 -6.36 28.28
CA ARG A 4 12.60 -6.49 26.83
C ARG A 4 11.53 -5.69 26.08
N LYS A 5 11.95 -4.55 25.52
CA LYS A 5 11.07 -3.57 24.86
C LYS A 5 10.23 -4.40 23.88
N ARG A 6 8.92 -4.52 24.13
CA ARG A 6 8.03 -5.21 23.20
C ARG A 6 8.28 -4.53 21.86
N GLN A 7 8.69 -5.30 20.86
CA GLN A 7 8.87 -4.87 19.48
C GLN A 7 7.49 -4.52 18.89
N HIS A 8 6.82 -3.52 19.47
CA HIS A 8 5.63 -2.91 18.90
C HIS A 8 6.11 -2.18 17.65
N GLY A 9 5.93 -2.83 16.49
CA GLY A 9 6.33 -2.32 15.18
C GLY A 9 6.92 -3.37 14.23
N SER A 10 7.34 -4.54 14.72
CA SER A 10 8.15 -5.51 13.96
C SER A 10 7.35 -6.57 13.19
N GLY A 11 6.05 -6.36 13.02
CA GLY A 11 5.15 -7.36 12.44
C GLY A 11 4.94 -8.60 13.33
N SER A 12 4.15 -9.54 12.85
CA SER A 12 3.84 -10.81 13.52
C SER A 12 4.02 -11.98 12.56
N LEU A 13 4.53 -13.08 13.10
CA LEU A 13 4.70 -14.35 12.42
C LEU A 13 3.82 -15.39 13.11
N PHE A 14 3.02 -16.13 12.35
CA PHE A 14 2.07 -17.11 12.87
C PHE A 14 1.92 -18.29 11.91
N LYS A 15 1.45 -19.42 12.45
CA LYS A 15 1.17 -20.61 11.63
C LYS A 15 -0.15 -20.45 10.90
N GLU A 16 -0.17 -20.83 9.63
CA GLU A 16 -1.36 -20.93 8.80
C GLU A 16 -1.42 -22.34 8.20
N GLY A 17 -2.30 -23.18 8.74
CA GLY A 17 -2.39 -24.59 8.38
C GLY A 17 -1.06 -25.33 8.60
N ARG A 18 -0.49 -25.88 7.52
CA ARG A 18 0.82 -26.56 7.53
C ARG A 18 2.00 -25.61 7.30
N GLY A 19 1.76 -24.33 7.07
CA GLY A 19 2.78 -23.35 6.73
C GLY A 19 2.90 -22.21 7.74
N TRP A 20 3.72 -21.23 7.38
CA TRP A 20 3.88 -19.97 8.08
C TRP A 20 3.34 -18.82 7.25
N ALA A 21 2.83 -17.83 7.95
CA ALA A 21 2.46 -16.55 7.38
C ALA A 21 3.05 -15.42 8.22
N ILE A 22 3.26 -14.30 7.54
CA ILE A 22 3.81 -13.09 8.14
C ILE A 22 2.87 -11.91 7.89
N ARG A 23 2.90 -10.97 8.82
CA ARG A 23 2.10 -9.75 8.76
C ARG A 23 2.94 -8.59 9.26
N TRP A 24 3.06 -7.52 8.49
CA TRP A 24 3.85 -6.35 8.86
C TRP A 24 3.13 -5.06 8.47
N ARG A 25 3.69 -3.92 8.83
CA ARG A 25 3.14 -2.62 8.41
C ARG A 25 4.12 -1.93 7.47
N GLU A 26 3.58 -1.35 6.42
CA GLU A 26 4.33 -0.62 5.40
C GLU A 26 3.74 0.78 5.21
N LEU A 27 4.56 1.75 4.81
CA LEU A 27 4.11 3.10 4.50
C LEU A 27 3.57 3.17 3.08
N GLU A 28 2.38 3.74 2.94
CA GLU A 28 1.66 3.94 1.69
C GLU A 28 1.34 5.42 1.53
N ILE A 29 1.54 5.97 0.32
CA ILE A 29 1.09 7.33 0.00
C ILE A 29 -0.36 7.23 -0.44
N ALA A 30 -1.23 7.88 0.32
CA ALA A 30 -2.60 8.11 -0.09
C ALA A 30 -2.64 9.19 -1.20
N PRO A 31 -3.72 9.24 -2.00
CA PRO A 31 -3.84 10.17 -3.13
C PRO A 31 -3.75 11.65 -2.75
N ASP A 32 -4.04 11.98 -1.49
CA ASP A 32 -3.92 13.31 -0.90
C ASP A 32 -2.47 13.66 -0.46
N GLY A 33 -1.50 12.80 -0.76
CA GLY A 33 -0.10 12.96 -0.35
C GLY A 33 0.15 12.55 1.10
N THR A 34 -0.87 12.12 1.85
CA THR A 34 -0.68 11.69 3.24
C THR A 34 -0.04 10.31 3.32
N ILE A 35 0.86 10.13 4.28
CA ILE A 35 1.51 8.84 4.52
C ILE A 35 0.69 8.04 5.53
N LYS A 36 0.21 6.87 5.12
CA LYS A 36 -0.56 5.95 5.97
C LYS A 36 0.20 4.63 6.16
N LYS A 37 -0.03 3.97 7.29
CA LYS A 37 0.52 2.64 7.55
C LYS A 37 -0.49 1.58 7.11
N ARG A 38 -0.17 0.84 6.04
CA ARG A 38 -0.96 -0.31 5.56
C ARG A 38 -0.51 -1.58 6.27
N LEU A 39 -1.46 -2.44 6.61
CA LEU A 39 -1.18 -3.77 7.13
C LEU A 39 -0.98 -4.73 5.95
N CYS A 40 0.23 -5.24 5.79
CA CYS A 40 0.61 -6.20 4.75
C CYS A 40 0.58 -7.63 5.29
N TYR A 41 0.32 -8.58 4.39
CA TYR A 41 0.19 -9.99 4.67
C TYR A 41 0.85 -10.82 3.58
N GLU A 42 1.56 -11.88 3.96
CA GLU A 42 2.16 -12.82 3.02
C GLU A 42 2.14 -14.23 3.62
N ALA A 43 1.55 -15.17 2.88
CA ALA A 43 1.60 -16.59 3.21
C ALA A 43 2.88 -17.18 2.60
N LEU A 44 3.78 -17.67 3.46
CA LEU A 44 5.10 -18.17 3.05
C LEU A 44 5.10 -19.69 2.81
N GLY A 45 4.04 -20.39 3.20
CA GLY A 45 3.92 -21.83 3.02
C GLY A 45 4.81 -22.62 3.99
N ASN A 46 5.19 -23.85 3.61
CA ASN A 46 5.89 -24.79 4.48
C ASN A 46 7.39 -24.52 4.55
N ILE A 47 7.77 -23.41 5.17
CA ILE A 47 9.16 -23.03 5.43
C ILE A 47 9.51 -23.14 6.91
N SER A 48 10.79 -23.02 7.25
CA SER A 48 11.19 -23.03 8.66
C SER A 48 10.76 -21.75 9.37
N ARG A 49 10.55 -21.83 10.70
CA ARG A 49 10.25 -20.63 11.51
C ARG A 49 11.38 -19.58 11.44
N ALA A 50 12.63 -20.05 11.37
CA ALA A 50 13.80 -19.18 11.31
C ALA A 50 13.83 -18.38 10.01
N GLU A 51 13.59 -19.06 8.89
CA GLU A 51 13.50 -18.47 7.55
C GLU A 51 12.31 -17.50 7.45
N ALA A 52 11.12 -17.89 7.93
CA ALA A 52 9.97 -17.01 8.00
C ALA A 52 10.26 -15.75 8.84
N GLY A 53 11.04 -15.89 9.92
CA GLY A 53 11.48 -14.78 10.76
C GLY A 53 12.50 -13.87 10.08
N GLU A 54 13.36 -14.41 9.22
CA GLU A 54 14.29 -13.63 8.41
C GLU A 54 13.57 -12.84 7.31
N ILE A 55 12.63 -13.47 6.61
CA ILE A 55 11.78 -12.80 5.62
C ILE A 55 11.03 -11.64 6.27
N LEU A 56 10.42 -11.86 7.44
CA LEU A 56 9.74 -10.79 8.18
C LEU A 56 10.69 -9.64 8.55
N ARG A 57 11.90 -9.96 9.06
CA ARG A 57 12.90 -8.92 9.40
C ARG A 57 13.28 -8.10 8.18
N ARG A 58 13.47 -8.73 7.02
CA ARG A 58 13.78 -8.05 5.76
C ARG A 58 12.63 -7.13 5.34
N LYS A 59 11.40 -7.62 5.29
CA LYS A 59 10.21 -6.82 4.93
C LYS A 59 10.01 -5.61 5.85
N VAL A 60 10.24 -5.78 7.15
CA VAL A 60 10.15 -4.68 8.13
C VAL A 60 11.28 -3.68 7.97
N ALA A 61 12.50 -4.15 7.68
CA ALA A 61 13.63 -3.28 7.40
C ALA A 61 13.36 -2.45 6.14
N ASP A 62 12.94 -3.09 5.04
CA ASP A 62 12.60 -2.44 3.78
C ASP A 62 11.46 -1.41 3.97
N ALA A 63 10.45 -1.75 4.77
CA ALA A 63 9.33 -0.85 5.07
C ALA A 63 9.70 0.34 5.98
N GLY A 64 10.78 0.23 6.77
CA GLY A 64 11.21 1.24 7.74
C GLY A 64 12.42 2.05 7.31
N SER A 65 13.20 1.57 6.33
CA SER A 65 14.45 2.17 5.88
C SER A 65 14.20 3.39 4.99
N GLY A 66 13.68 4.49 5.55
CA GLY A 66 13.87 5.89 5.16
C GLY A 66 13.68 6.35 3.70
N GLY A 67 13.46 5.46 2.73
CA GLY A 67 13.46 5.69 1.28
C GLY A 67 12.14 6.22 0.75
N GLY A 68 11.28 6.72 1.64
CA GLY A 68 9.94 7.14 1.30
C GLY A 68 8.96 5.97 1.15
N PRO A 69 7.67 6.27 0.99
CA PRO A 69 6.62 5.27 0.93
C PRO A 69 6.73 4.43 -0.34
N THR A 70 6.64 3.09 -0.20
CA THR A 70 6.93 2.13 -1.27
C THR A 70 5.94 2.18 -2.44
N ARG A 71 4.71 2.64 -2.20
CA ARG A 71 3.64 2.57 -3.19
C ARG A 71 2.65 3.72 -3.06
N SER A 72 2.43 4.41 -4.17
CA SER A 72 1.24 5.23 -4.39
C SER A 72 0.14 4.31 -4.89
N HIS A 73 -1.00 4.26 -4.19
CA HIS A 73 -2.14 3.45 -4.60
C HIS A 73 -3.28 4.38 -5.05
N VAL A 74 -3.08 5.01 -6.19
CA VAL A 74 -4.14 5.78 -6.87
C VAL A 74 -4.92 4.78 -7.72
N THR A 75 -6.22 4.63 -7.43
CA THR A 75 -7.09 3.88 -8.34
C THR A 75 -7.29 4.68 -9.62
N PHE A 76 -7.49 4.00 -10.75
CA PHE A 76 -7.79 4.69 -12.02
C PHE A 76 -8.96 5.67 -11.87
N ARG A 77 -10.01 5.29 -11.13
CA ARG A 77 -11.15 6.15 -10.83
C ARG A 77 -10.76 7.43 -10.10
N THR A 78 -9.87 7.34 -9.10
CA THR A 78 -9.35 8.52 -8.38
C THR A 78 -8.59 9.44 -9.33
N LEU A 79 -7.74 8.88 -10.19
CA LEU A 79 -6.98 9.66 -11.17
C LEU A 79 -7.89 10.31 -12.22
N ALA A 80 -8.87 9.57 -12.73
CA ALA A 80 -9.83 10.04 -13.72
C ALA A 80 -10.68 11.20 -13.18
N HIS A 81 -11.15 11.10 -11.94
CA HIS A 81 -11.88 12.18 -11.27
C HIS A 81 -11.00 13.43 -11.07
N GLN A 82 -9.75 13.24 -10.63
CA GLN A 82 -8.81 14.36 -10.48
C GLN A 82 -8.57 15.07 -11.83
N TRP A 83 -8.37 14.29 -12.89
CA TRP A 83 -8.21 14.81 -14.26
C TRP A 83 -9.46 15.54 -14.74
N GLU A 84 -10.65 15.03 -14.44
CA GLU A 84 -11.91 15.67 -14.79
C GLU A 84 -12.09 17.03 -14.11
N VAL A 85 -11.68 17.18 -12.86
CA VAL A 85 -11.75 18.48 -12.18
C VAL A 85 -10.70 19.46 -12.73
N ASP A 86 -9.46 18.99 -12.89
CA ASP A 86 -8.34 19.89 -13.13
C ASP A 86 -8.15 20.27 -14.62
N VAL A 87 -8.48 19.35 -15.54
CA VAL A 87 -8.13 19.47 -16.97
C VAL A 87 -9.35 19.77 -17.84
N LEU A 88 -10.47 19.11 -17.59
CA LEU A 88 -11.68 19.17 -18.41
C LEU A 88 -12.22 20.63 -18.54
N PRO A 89 -12.32 21.42 -17.46
CA PRO A 89 -12.79 22.81 -17.52
C PRO A 89 -11.76 23.78 -18.08
N THR A 90 -10.47 23.49 -17.90
CA THR A 90 -9.37 24.45 -18.17
C THR A 90 -8.75 24.30 -19.55
N LYS A 91 -8.80 23.12 -20.16
CA LYS A 91 -8.13 22.81 -21.44
C LYS A 91 -9.07 22.57 -22.61
N TYR A 92 -10.33 22.23 -22.37
CA TYR A 92 -11.26 21.83 -23.43
C TYR A 92 -12.45 22.77 -23.57
N LYS A 93 -12.92 22.93 -24.81
CA LYS A 93 -14.17 23.64 -25.12
C LYS A 93 -15.37 22.80 -24.68
N HIS A 94 -16.48 23.46 -24.35
CA HIS A 94 -17.67 22.84 -23.77
C HIS A 94 -18.24 21.65 -24.57
N SER A 95 -18.15 21.67 -25.91
CA SER A 95 -18.60 20.53 -26.74
C SER A 95 -17.71 19.30 -26.57
N THR A 96 -16.40 19.49 -26.47
CA THR A 96 -15.41 18.43 -26.23
C THR A 96 -15.53 17.88 -24.81
N GLN A 97 -15.90 18.73 -23.84
CA GLN A 97 -16.09 18.31 -22.45
C GLN A 97 -17.14 17.21 -22.29
N LYS A 98 -18.31 17.39 -22.93
CA LYS A 98 -19.41 16.41 -22.88
C LYS A 98 -19.01 15.01 -23.36
N THR A 99 -18.14 14.95 -24.38
CA THR A 99 -17.67 13.67 -24.93
C THR A 99 -16.76 12.95 -23.93
N HIS A 100 -15.86 13.69 -23.27
CA HIS A 100 -14.97 13.12 -22.25
C HIS A 100 -15.72 12.71 -20.98
N GLN A 101 -16.72 13.47 -20.55
CA GLN A 101 -17.57 13.10 -19.40
C GLN A 101 -18.27 11.75 -19.62
N HIS A 102 -18.85 11.54 -20.81
CA HIS A 102 -19.51 10.29 -21.15
C HIS A 102 -18.55 9.08 -21.14
N ILE A 103 -17.29 9.28 -21.56
CA ILE A 103 -16.26 8.24 -21.50
C ILE A 103 -15.93 7.87 -20.05
N MET A 104 -15.86 8.86 -19.15
CA MET A 104 -15.53 8.63 -17.75
C MET A 104 -16.67 7.98 -16.96
N GLU A 105 -17.93 8.26 -17.30
CA GLU A 105 -19.11 7.60 -16.70
C GLU A 105 -19.25 6.12 -17.10
N SER A 106 -18.55 5.70 -18.16
CA SER A 106 -18.62 4.34 -18.71
C SER A 106 -17.60 3.36 -18.10
N ILE A 107 -16.76 3.82 -17.15
CA ILE A 107 -15.65 3.07 -16.52
C ILE A 107 -15.91 2.87 -15.02
#